data_AF-A0A3D1RNW0-F1
#
_entry.id   AF-A0A3D1RNW0-F1
#
_cell.length_a   1.000
_cell.length_b   1.000
_cell.length_c   1.000
_cell.angle_alpha   90.00
_cell.angle_beta   90.00
_cell.angle_gamma   90.00
#
_symmetry.space_group_name_H-M   'P 1'
#
loop_
_entity.id
_entity.type
_entity.pdbx_description
1 polymer ?
#
loop_
_entity_poly.entity_id
_entity_poly.type
_entity_poly.pdbx_seq_one_letter_code
_entity_poly.pdbx_strand_id
1 'polypeptide(L)'
;SNRNIYIGLELNSATTSAAQTEKMVVDRVKQMEPGYSVSATSDKNTVASIKSIARGVAGGKPLSNFKNDLDKIDQRLKSTLK
;
A
#
# COMPACT_ATOMS: atom_id res chain seq x y z
N SER A 1 -17.21 6.74 -1.78
CA SER A 1 -15.79 6.99 -1.43
C SER A 1 -15.17 5.71 -0.92
N ASN A 2 -14.29 5.06 -1.68
CA ASN A 2 -13.60 3.87 -1.20
C ASN A 2 -12.52 4.31 -0.19
N ARG A 3 -12.70 3.95 1.07
CA ARG A 3 -11.76 4.20 2.15
C ARG A 3 -10.66 3.14 2.07
N ASN A 4 -9.62 3.41 1.27
CA ASN A 4 -8.54 2.47 1.03
C ASN A 4 -7.27 2.86 1.79
N ILE A 5 -6.57 1.87 2.35
CA ILE A 5 -5.23 2.00 2.94
C ILE A 5 -4.29 1.12 2.13
N TYR A 6 -3.24 1.74 1.57
CA TYR A 6 -2.17 1.06 0.84
C TYR A 6 -0.88 1.11 1.66
N ILE A 7 -0.28 -0.05 1.89
CA ILE A 7 0.91 -0.19 2.74
C ILE A 7 2.06 -0.76 1.91
N GLY A 8 3.16 -0.01 1.82
CA GLY A 8 4.40 -0.51 1.24
C GLY A 8 5.31 -1.08 2.33
N LEU A 9 5.84 -2.28 2.14
CA LEU A 9 6.72 -2.97 3.08
C LEU A 9 8.14 -3.08 2.52
N GLU A 10 9.09 -2.37 3.13
CA GLU A 10 10.52 -2.55 2.85
C GLU A 10 11.03 -3.72 3.69
N LEU A 11 10.95 -4.93 3.13
CA LEU A 11 11.37 -6.16 3.80
C LEU A 11 12.90 -6.32 3.73
N ASN A 12 13.51 -6.79 4.83
CA ASN A 12 14.93 -7.11 4.88
C ASN A 12 15.18 -8.60 4.57
N SER A 13 16.46 -8.97 4.41
CA SER A 13 16.87 -10.35 4.09
C SER A 13 16.55 -11.39 5.18
N ALA A 14 16.23 -10.96 6.40
CA ALA A 14 15.82 -11.85 7.48
C ALA A 14 14.33 -12.24 7.41
N THR A 15 13.56 -11.67 6.47
CA THR A 15 12.14 -11.95 6.33
C THR A 15 11.93 -13.30 5.64
N THR A 16 11.41 -14.28 6.38
CA THR A 16 11.23 -15.66 5.91
C THR A 16 10.19 -15.78 4.79
N SER A 17 9.15 -14.94 4.81
CA SER A 17 8.14 -14.90 3.74
C SER A 17 7.50 -13.52 3.61
N ALA A 18 7.62 -12.95 2.41
CA ALA A 18 7.01 -11.68 2.06
C ALA A 18 5.48 -11.74 2.16
N ALA A 19 4.86 -12.79 1.60
CA ALA A 19 3.42 -12.96 1.61
C ALA A 19 2.84 -13.11 3.02
N GLN A 20 3.52 -13.84 3.91
CA GLN A 20 3.08 -13.97 5.30
C GLN A 20 3.16 -12.63 6.03
N THR A 21 4.24 -11.87 5.81
CA THR A 21 4.44 -10.56 6.43
C THR A 21 3.39 -9.56 5.93
N GLU A 22 3.14 -9.52 4.62
CA GLU A 22 2.07 -8.73 4.01
C GLU A 22 0.71 -9.05 4.63
N LYS A 23 0.38 -10.35 4.74
CA LYS A 23 -0.88 -10.80 5.34
C LYS A 23 -1.01 -10.37 6.80
N MET A 24 0.03 -10.58 7.61
CA MET A 24 0.04 -10.18 9.02
C MET A 24 -0.20 -8.68 9.19
N VAL A 25 0.44 -7.85 8.36
CA VAL A 25 0.27 -6.40 8.39
C VAL A 25 -1.16 -6.01 8.00
N VAL A 26 -1.69 -6.60 6.93
CA VAL A 26 -3.08 -6.38 6.50
C VAL A 26 -4.06 -6.73 7.62
N ASP A 27 -3.93 -7.92 8.21
CA ASP A 27 -4.82 -8.40 9.27
C ASP A 27 -4.76 -7.48 10.51
N ARG A 28 -3.55 -7.04 10.90
CA ARG A 28 -3.37 -6.13 12.03
C ARG A 28 -4.00 -4.76 11.80
N VAL A 29 -3.80 -4.17 10.62
CA VAL A 29 -4.35 -2.84 10.32
C VAL A 29 -5.86 -2.90 10.13
N LYS A 30 -6.42 -3.97 9.54
CA LYS A 30 -7.88 -4.17 9.47
C LYS A 30 -8.55 -4.19 10.85
N GLN A 31 -7.87 -4.74 11.86
CA GLN A 31 -8.38 -4.71 13.24
C GLN A 31 -8.37 -3.30 13.84
N MET A 32 -7.38 -2.48 13.48
CA MET A 32 -7.24 -1.11 14.00
C MET A 32 -8.14 -0.11 13.30
N GLU A 33 -8.33 -0.28 11.98
CA GLU A 33 -9.08 0.64 11.11
C GLU A 33 -10.29 -0.07 10.49
N PRO A 34 -11.31 -0.42 11.31
CA PRO A 34 -12.50 -1.10 10.81
C PRO A 34 -13.23 -0.25 9.77
N GLY A 35 -13.65 -0.88 8.68
CA GLY A 35 -14.36 -0.21 7.57
C GLY A 35 -13.45 0.37 6.48
N TYR A 36 -12.13 0.24 6.60
CA TYR A 36 -11.18 0.50 5.51
C TYR A 36 -10.85 -0.79 4.73
N SER A 37 -10.69 -0.66 3.41
CA SER A 37 -10.09 -1.72 2.60
C SER A 37 -8.57 -1.59 2.69
N VAL A 38 -7.90 -2.61 3.21
CA VAL A 38 -6.45 -2.58 3.48
C VAL A 38 -5.73 -3.55 2.55
N SER A 39 -4.69 -3.05 1.89
CA SER A 39 -3.77 -3.84 1.06
C SER A 39 -2.33 -3.51 1.41
N ALA A 40 -1.48 -4.53 1.48
CA ALA A 40 -0.03 -4.38 1.66
C ALA A 40 0.73 -5.02 0.51
N THR A 41 1.92 -4.51 0.22
CA THR A 41 2.83 -5.11 -0.76
C THR A 41 4.29 -4.83 -0.43
N SER A 42 5.14 -5.79 -0.76
CA SER A 42 6.59 -5.70 -0.73
C SER A 42 7.21 -5.60 -2.14
N ASP A 43 6.38 -5.51 -3.19
CA ASP A 43 6.86 -5.26 -4.56
C ASP A 43 7.59 -3.91 -4.61
N LYS A 44 8.89 -3.96 -4.94
CA LYS A 44 9.79 -2.79 -4.89
C LYS A 44 9.26 -1.62 -5.71
N ASN A 45 8.68 -1.89 -6.88
CA ASN A 45 8.16 -0.85 -7.76
C ASN A 45 6.94 -0.16 -7.16
N THR A 46 6.01 -0.94 -6.61
CA THR A 46 4.78 -0.42 -6.00
C THR A 46 5.09 0.30 -4.69
N VAL A 47 6.03 -0.21 -3.88
CA VAL A 47 6.56 0.48 -2.68
C VAL A 47 7.16 1.83 -3.05
N ALA A 48 7.99 1.90 -4.11
CA ALA A 48 8.58 3.16 -4.57
C ALA A 48 7.50 4.18 -5.02
N SER A 49 6.45 3.72 -5.72
CA SER A 49 5.32 4.57 -6.07
C SER A 49 4.60 5.12 -4.84
N ILE A 50 4.28 4.27 -3.85
CA ILE A 50 3.66 4.68 -2.59
C ILE A 50 4.53 5.73 -1.88
N LYS A 51 5.85 5.50 -1.79
CA LYS A 51 6.81 6.43 -1.16
C LYS A 51 6.91 7.76 -1.90
N SER A 52 6.82 7.75 -3.23
CA SER A 52 6.80 8.97 -4.05
C SER A 52 5.57 9.83 -3.75
N ILE A 53 4.38 9.20 -3.71
CA ILE A 53 3.12 9.87 -3.38
C ILE A 53 3.17 10.44 -1.96
N ALA A 54 3.59 9.63 -0.98
CA ALA A 54 3.68 10.04 0.42
C ALA A 54 4.60 11.26 0.59
N ARG A 55 5.77 11.28 -0.05
CA ARG A 55 6.67 12.44 -0.05
C ARG A 55 6.05 13.67 -0.72
N GLY A 56 5.34 13.47 -1.83
CA GLY A 56 4.65 14.55 -2.52
C GLY A 56 3.57 15.20 -1.65
N VAL A 57 2.76 14.38 -0.97
CA VAL A 57 1.75 14.84 -0.01
C VAL A 57 2.37 15.55 1.18
N ALA A 58 3.42 14.97 1.78
CA ALA A 58 4.16 15.61 2.87
C ALA A 58 4.79 16.95 2.46
N GLY A 59 5.16 17.09 1.18
CA GLY A 59 5.64 18.35 0.59
C GLY A 59 4.53 19.33 0.20
N GLY A 60 3.28 19.10 0.61
CA GLY A 60 2.15 20.01 0.38
C GLY A 60 1.41 19.81 -0.95
N LYS A 61 1.74 18.79 -1.75
CA LYS A 61 0.99 18.50 -2.98
C LYS A 61 -0.35 17.82 -2.63
N PRO A 62 -1.47 18.24 -3.23
CA PRO A 62 -2.76 17.60 -2.99
C PRO A 62 -2.80 16.19 -3.58
N LEU A 63 -3.59 15.30 -2.98
CA LEU A 63 -3.78 13.91 -3.43
C LEU A 63 -4.27 13.81 -4.89
N SER A 64 -5.02 14.82 -5.38
CA SER A 64 -5.49 14.89 -6.76
C SER A 64 -4.36 14.82 -7.79
N ASN A 65 -3.17 15.33 -7.45
CA ASN A 65 -2.00 15.30 -8.33
C ASN A 65 -1.43 13.89 -8.54
N PHE A 66 -1.84 12.93 -7.71
CA PHE A 66 -1.38 11.54 -7.75
C PHE A 66 -2.47 10.57 -8.18
N LYS A 67 -3.61 11.07 -8.68
CA LYS A 67 -4.77 10.23 -9.03
C LYS A 67 -4.39 9.05 -9.93
N ASN A 68 -3.60 9.31 -10.98
CA ASN A 68 -3.19 8.27 -11.92
C ASN A 68 -2.29 7.21 -11.28
N ASP A 69 -1.44 7.61 -10.34
CA ASP A 69 -0.55 6.67 -9.65
C ASP A 69 -1.31 5.84 -8.61
N LEU A 70 -2.27 6.46 -7.91
CA LEU A 70 -3.18 5.76 -7.00
C LEU A 70 -4.04 4.73 -7.75
N ASP A 71 -4.59 5.08 -8.91
CA ASP A 71 -5.38 4.18 -9.73
C ASP A 71 -4.54 2.96 -10.20
N LYS A 72 -3.26 3.18 -10.56
CA LYS A 72 -2.33 2.10 -10.91
C LYS A 72 -1.98 1.20 -9.72
N ILE A 73 -1.75 1.79 -8.55
CA ILE A 73 -1.50 1.04 -7.31
C ILE A 73 -2.71 0.16 -6.98
N ASP A 74 -3.92 0.72 -7.08
CA ASP A 74 -5.17 0.00 -6.82
C ASP A 74 -5.34 -1.19 -7.78
N GLN A 75 -5.08 -1.01 -9.08
CA GLN A 75 -5.15 -2.09 -10.06
C GLN A 75 -4.16 -3.21 -9.78
N ARG A 76 -2.91 -2.88 -9.45
CA ARG A 76 -1.88 -3.87 -9.13
C ARG A 76 -2.27 -4.69 -7.92
N LEU A 77 -2.65 -4.02 -6.83
CA LEU A 77 -2.99 -4.67 -5.56
C LEU A 77 -4.28 -5.48 -5.62
N LYS A 78 -5.26 -5.05 -6.41
CA LYS A 78 -6.46 -5.86 -6.68
C LYS A 78 -6.16 -7.11 -7.52
N SER A 79 -5.21 -7.03 -8.44
CA SER A 79 -4.83 -8.16 -9.29
C SER A 79 -4.07 -9.25 -8.54
N THR A 80 -3.37 -8.91 -7.44
CA THR A 80 -2.61 -9.87 -6.62
C THR A 80 -3.50 -10.65 -5.64
N LEU A 81 -4.75 -10.23 -5.43
CA LEU A 81 -5.72 -10.86 -4.52
C LEU A 81 -6.70 -11.83 -5.23
N LYS A 82 -6.45 -12.19 -6.50
CA LYS A 82 -7.24 -13.17 -7.25
C LYS A 82 -6.56 -14.53 -7.30
#